data_AF-J7SCU0-F1
#
_entry.id   AF-J7SCU0-F1
#
_cell.length_a   1.000
_cell.length_b   1.000
_cell.length_c   1.000
_cell.angle_alpha   90.00
_cell.angle_beta   90.00
_cell.angle_gamma   90.00
#
_symmetry.space_group_name_H-M   'P 1'
#
loop_
_entity.id
_entity.type
_entity.pdbx_description
1 polymer ?
#
loop_
_entity_poly.entity_id
_entity_poly.type
_entity_poly.pdbx_seq_one_letter_code
_entity_poly.pdbx_strand_id
1 'polypeptide(L)'
;MASSSSPSLQFASQASPGDPVSVLILVEDSQAMAANWPDVRTYYLPKLLDSLRTADLSVPMRLWWLTSSPSFSPFTTPITHPAQCNELPDLGLGLAAETSISTSTIRRSMNIYASSNKPRRGSHHLVIVAASPLLGGGEGPSPMQSGIDPWLGMALALCQVSRSTLPPWPRP
;
A
#
# COMPACT_ATOMS: atom_id res chain seq x y z
N MET A 1 -15.39 18.72 31.48
CA MET A 1 -15.79 17.84 30.36
C MET A 1 -14.61 17.73 29.42
N ALA A 2 -13.84 16.65 29.50
CA ALA A 2 -12.71 16.43 28.63
C ALA A 2 -13.20 15.75 27.35
N SER A 3 -13.14 16.46 26.23
CA SER A 3 -13.40 15.92 24.91
C SER A 3 -12.27 14.96 24.56
N SER A 4 -12.53 13.66 24.62
CA SER A 4 -11.62 12.65 24.07
C SER A 4 -11.60 12.80 22.55
N SER A 5 -10.65 13.58 22.04
CA SER A 5 -10.33 13.56 20.61
C SER A 5 -9.85 12.16 20.27
N SER A 6 -10.71 11.39 19.61
CA SER A 6 -10.32 10.13 18.97
C SER A 6 -9.04 10.40 18.16
N PRO A 7 -8.01 9.55 18.24
CA PRO A 7 -6.84 9.69 17.38
C PRO A 7 -7.33 9.55 15.94
N SER A 8 -7.56 10.68 15.27
CA SER A 8 -7.82 10.72 13.85
C SER A 8 -6.63 10.06 13.19
N LEU A 9 -6.84 8.90 12.58
CA LEU A 9 -5.82 8.18 11.84
C LEU A 9 -5.28 9.12 10.76
N GLN A 10 -4.13 9.77 11.00
CA GLN A 10 -3.46 10.65 10.05
C GLN A 10 -3.24 9.97 8.70
N PHE A 11 -3.17 8.62 8.71
CA PHE A 11 -3.12 7.79 7.52
C PHE A 11 -4.30 8.01 6.54
N ALA A 12 -5.49 8.34 7.04
CA ALA A 12 -6.66 8.62 6.20
C ALA A 12 -6.84 10.11 5.89
N SER A 13 -5.94 10.98 6.37
CA SER A 13 -6.02 12.40 6.08
C SER A 13 -5.73 12.67 4.61
N GLN A 14 -6.68 13.30 3.94
CA GLN A 14 -6.49 13.75 2.57
C GLN A 14 -5.66 15.03 2.50
N ALA A 15 -4.98 15.21 1.38
CA ALA A 15 -4.28 16.46 1.09
C ALA A 15 -5.26 17.63 0.93
N SER A 16 -6.43 17.39 0.33
CA SER A 16 -7.55 18.33 0.21
C SER A 16 -8.86 17.58 -0.03
N PRO A 17 -10.00 18.06 0.50
CA PRO A 17 -11.31 17.46 0.20
C PRO A 17 -11.60 17.47 -1.30
N GLY A 18 -12.10 16.36 -1.84
CA GLY A 18 -12.42 16.24 -3.27
C GLY A 18 -11.23 15.84 -4.15
N ASP A 19 -10.04 15.63 -3.59
CA ASP A 19 -8.92 15.04 -4.31
C ASP A 19 -9.12 13.54 -4.50
N PRO A 20 -8.86 12.98 -5.69
CA PRO A 20 -9.02 11.56 -5.94
C PRO A 20 -8.12 10.73 -5.03
N VAL A 21 -8.67 9.66 -4.46
CA VAL A 21 -7.95 8.71 -3.59
C VAL A 21 -7.59 7.47 -4.39
N SER A 22 -6.29 7.17 -4.46
CA SER A 22 -5.78 5.92 -5.04
C SER A 22 -5.05 5.12 -3.97
N VAL A 23 -5.37 3.84 -3.85
CA VAL A 23 -4.74 2.92 -2.91
C VAL A 23 -4.09 1.80 -3.69
N LEU A 24 -2.76 1.69 -3.59
CA LEU A 24 -1.97 0.60 -4.11
C LEU A 24 -1.88 -0.51 -3.06
N ILE A 25 -2.46 -1.67 -3.36
CA ILE A 25 -2.45 -2.85 -2.50
C ILE A 25 -1.50 -3.88 -3.11
N LEU A 26 -0.39 -4.12 -2.42
CA LEU A 26 0.62 -5.11 -2.80
C LEU A 26 0.56 -6.29 -1.84
N VAL A 27 0.19 -7.47 -2.36
CA VAL A 27 0.02 -8.68 -1.55
C VAL A 27 1.12 -9.71 -1.85
N GLU A 28 1.66 -10.33 -0.83
CA GLU A 28 2.60 -11.44 -0.98
C GLU A 28 1.92 -12.66 -1.61
N ASP A 29 2.48 -13.21 -2.69
CA ASP A 29 1.97 -14.41 -3.36
C ASP A 29 2.62 -15.70 -2.84
N SER A 30 2.59 -15.91 -1.52
CA SER A 30 3.17 -17.08 -0.86
C SER A 30 2.11 -18.02 -0.30
N GLN A 31 2.47 -19.28 -0.05
CA GLN A 31 1.59 -20.24 0.62
C GLN A 31 1.19 -19.78 2.04
N ALA A 32 2.13 -19.14 2.75
CA ALA A 32 1.85 -18.56 4.06
C ALA A 32 0.81 -17.43 3.95
N MET A 33 0.93 -16.54 2.96
CA MET A 33 -0.10 -15.52 2.74
C MET A 33 -1.41 -16.14 2.27
N ALA A 34 -1.40 -17.16 1.41
CA ALA A 34 -2.62 -17.85 0.97
C ALA A 34 -3.43 -18.41 2.15
N ALA A 35 -2.75 -18.97 3.17
CA ALA A 35 -3.39 -19.45 4.38
C ALA A 35 -4.01 -18.31 5.23
N ASN A 36 -3.39 -17.13 5.26
CA ASN A 36 -3.86 -15.96 6.02
C ASN A 36 -4.82 -15.06 5.23
N TRP A 37 -4.87 -15.20 3.91
CA TRP A 37 -5.61 -14.30 3.01
C TRP A 37 -7.10 -14.23 3.33
N PRO A 38 -7.81 -15.33 3.66
CA PRO A 38 -9.22 -15.25 4.05
C PRO A 38 -9.46 -14.27 5.21
N ASP A 39 -8.63 -14.29 6.25
CA ASP A 39 -8.77 -13.41 7.41
C ASP A 39 -8.40 -11.96 7.07
N VAL A 40 -7.31 -11.77 6.32
CA VAL A 40 -6.92 -10.42 5.84
C VAL A 40 -8.03 -9.81 4.99
N ARG A 41 -8.57 -10.58 4.05
CA ARG A 41 -9.61 -10.17 3.10
C ARG A 41 -10.94 -9.89 3.77
N THR A 42 -11.31 -10.66 4.80
CA THR A 42 -12.64 -10.55 5.43
C THR A 42 -12.67 -9.60 6.63
N TYR A 43 -11.54 -9.40 7.31
CA TYR A 43 -11.52 -8.66 8.57
C TYR A 43 -10.60 -7.43 8.58
N TYR A 44 -9.33 -7.60 8.20
CA TYR A 44 -8.34 -6.54 8.40
C TYR A 44 -8.39 -5.47 7.31
N LEU A 45 -8.33 -5.90 6.05
CA LEU A 45 -8.25 -5.00 4.90
C LEU A 45 -9.56 -4.20 4.70
N PRO A 46 -10.76 -4.77 4.89
CA PRO A 46 -12.01 -4.00 4.84
C PRO A 46 -12.04 -2.84 5.83
N LYS A 47 -11.60 -3.04 7.09
CA LYS A 47 -11.57 -1.99 8.12
C LYS A 47 -10.63 -0.85 7.76
N LEU A 48 -9.47 -1.18 7.19
CA LEU A 48 -8.51 -0.18 6.72
C LEU A 48 -9.07 0.63 5.56
N LEU A 49 -9.65 -0.05 4.57
CA LEU A 49 -10.22 0.59 3.39
C LEU A 49 -11.48 1.41 3.70
N ASP A 50 -12.31 0.94 4.65
CA ASP A 50 -13.45 1.69 5.17
C ASP A 50 -13.01 3.02 5.81
N SER A 51 -11.92 2.98 6.59
CA SER A 51 -11.34 4.20 7.19
C SER A 51 -10.85 5.19 6.12
N LEU A 52 -10.25 4.70 5.02
CA LEU A 52 -9.84 5.55 3.90
C LEU A 52 -11.03 6.10 3.11
N ARG A 53 -12.08 5.30 2.90
CA ARG A 53 -13.27 5.69 2.16
C ARG A 53 -14.11 6.70 2.92
N THR A 54 -14.29 6.51 4.22
CA THR A 54 -15.10 7.37 5.09
C THR A 54 -14.47 8.73 5.34
N ALA A 55 -13.15 8.87 5.14
CA ALA A 55 -12.47 10.15 5.21
C ALA A 55 -12.96 11.16 4.15
N ASP A 56 -13.43 10.69 2.99
CA ASP A 56 -14.03 11.55 1.97
C ASP A 56 -14.96 10.77 1.06
N LEU A 57 -16.26 11.01 1.26
CA LEU A 57 -17.31 10.38 0.49
C LEU A 57 -17.56 11.03 -0.88
N SER A 58 -17.00 12.23 -1.14
CA SER A 58 -17.32 13.05 -2.32
C SER A 58 -16.74 12.52 -3.63
N VAL A 59 -15.64 11.77 -3.56
CA VAL A 59 -14.98 11.17 -4.73
C VAL A 59 -14.86 9.65 -4.62
N PRO A 60 -14.89 8.92 -5.75
CA PRO A 60 -14.58 7.50 -5.76
C PRO A 60 -13.13 7.23 -5.35
N MET A 61 -12.93 6.22 -4.50
CA MET A 61 -11.61 5.66 -4.22
C MET A 61 -11.28 4.58 -5.27
N ARG A 62 -10.02 4.48 -5.70
CA ARG A 62 -9.56 3.43 -6.62
C ARG A 62 -8.52 2.54 -5.97
N LEU A 63 -8.79 1.24 -5.92
CA LEU A 63 -7.84 0.23 -5.47
C LEU A 63 -7.06 -0.31 -6.66
N TRP A 64 -5.75 -0.49 -6.49
CA TRP A 64 -4.85 -1.16 -7.43
C TRP A 64 -4.35 -2.43 -6.78
N TRP A 65 -4.65 -3.57 -7.39
CA TRP A 65 -4.27 -4.88 -6.88
C TRP A 65 -3.05 -5.38 -7.63
N LEU A 66 -2.00 -5.67 -6.87
CA LEU A 66 -0.78 -6.32 -7.35
C LEU A 66 -0.38 -7.39 -6.36
N THR A 67 0.34 -8.40 -6.86
CA THR A 67 1.02 -9.35 -5.99
C THR A 67 2.54 -9.31 -6.19
N SER A 68 3.27 -9.92 -5.27
CA SER A 68 4.72 -10.06 -5.39
C SER A 68 5.14 -10.92 -6.59
N SER A 69 4.24 -11.78 -7.08
CA SER A 69 4.49 -12.57 -8.28
C SER A 69 4.55 -11.69 -9.55
N PRO A 70 5.53 -11.93 -10.44
CA PRO A 70 5.61 -11.24 -11.72
C PRO A 70 4.56 -11.74 -12.74
N SER A 71 3.99 -12.94 -12.55
CA SER A 71 2.98 -13.50 -13.45
C SER A 71 1.57 -12.99 -13.18
N PHE A 72 1.36 -12.32 -12.04
CA PHE A 72 0.08 -11.74 -11.69
C PHE A 72 -0.24 -10.53 -12.58
N SER A 73 -1.45 -10.50 -13.14
CA SER A 73 -1.94 -9.39 -13.95
C SER A 73 -2.57 -8.32 -13.04
N PRO A 74 -1.97 -7.12 -12.94
CA PRO A 74 -2.53 -6.05 -12.12
C PRO A 74 -3.92 -5.63 -12.59
N PHE A 75 -4.82 -5.37 -11.65
CA PHE A 75 -6.14 -4.85 -11.96
C PHE A 75 -6.58 -3.78 -10.95
N THR A 76 -7.71 -3.12 -11.24
CA THR A 76 -8.24 -2.06 -10.38
C THR A 76 -9.69 -2.30 -10.00
N THR A 77 -10.06 -1.83 -8.80
CA THR A 77 -11.44 -1.88 -8.31
C THR A 77 -11.86 -0.47 -7.89
N PRO A 78 -12.93 0.11 -8.48
CA PRO A 78 -13.50 1.35 -7.98
C PRO A 78 -14.34 1.08 -6.73
N ILE A 79 -14.17 1.92 -5.72
CA ILE A 79 -14.97 1.93 -4.49
C ILE A 79 -15.72 3.25 -4.43
N THR A 80 -17.01 3.20 -4.69
CA THR A 80 -17.93 4.34 -4.63
C THR A 80 -18.71 4.36 -3.32
N HIS A 81 -18.91 3.20 -2.67
CA HIS A 81 -19.64 3.09 -1.41
C HIS A 81 -18.82 2.31 -0.36
N PRO A 82 -18.82 2.71 0.93
CA PRO A 82 -18.09 2.01 2.00
C PRO A 82 -18.38 0.51 2.09
N ALA A 83 -19.63 0.10 1.84
CA ALA A 83 -19.99 -1.33 1.85
C ALA A 83 -19.16 -2.20 0.88
N GLN A 84 -18.69 -1.62 -0.24
CA GLN A 84 -17.85 -2.33 -1.23
C GLN A 84 -16.45 -2.66 -0.69
N CYS A 85 -16.01 -2.03 0.41
CA CYS A 85 -14.77 -2.41 1.09
C CYS A 85 -14.80 -3.84 1.65
N ASN A 86 -15.99 -4.44 1.77
CA ASN A 86 -16.16 -5.84 2.19
C ASN A 86 -16.11 -6.83 1.02
N GLU A 87 -16.16 -6.35 -0.23
CA GLU A 87 -16.22 -7.17 -1.44
C GLU A 87 -14.84 -7.27 -2.11
N LEU A 88 -13.82 -7.57 -1.30
CA LEU A 88 -12.45 -7.67 -1.78
C LEU A 88 -12.28 -8.92 -2.67
N PRO A 89 -11.43 -8.88 -3.71
CA PRO A 89 -11.26 -10.00 -4.64
C PRO A 89 -10.55 -11.19 -3.99
N ASP A 90 -10.79 -12.38 -4.55
CA ASP A 90 -9.85 -13.49 -4.35
C ASP A 90 -8.69 -13.32 -5.32
N LEU A 91 -7.46 -13.42 -4.81
CA LEU A 91 -6.24 -13.19 -5.60
C LEU A 91 -5.62 -14.50 -6.09
N GLY A 92 -6.11 -15.66 -5.63
CA GLY A 92 -5.56 -16.96 -6.01
C GLY A 92 -4.08 -17.11 -5.62
N LEU A 93 -3.76 -16.77 -4.37
CA LEU A 93 -2.38 -16.72 -3.86
C LEU A 93 -1.79 -18.12 -3.63
N GLY A 94 -0.47 -18.17 -3.49
CA GLY A 94 0.28 -19.38 -3.14
C GLY A 94 0.81 -20.14 -4.36
N LEU A 95 0.77 -19.54 -5.54
CA LEU A 95 1.18 -20.23 -6.77
C LEU A 95 2.70 -20.35 -6.92
N ALA A 96 3.48 -19.61 -6.13
CA ALA A 96 4.93 -19.58 -6.24
C ALA A 96 5.64 -19.75 -4.89
N ALA A 97 6.78 -20.45 -4.92
CA ALA A 97 7.51 -20.89 -3.73
C ALA A 97 8.43 -19.80 -3.12
N GLU A 98 8.78 -18.76 -3.89
CA GLU A 98 9.80 -17.75 -3.55
C GLU A 98 9.28 -16.33 -3.87
N THR A 99 8.29 -15.87 -3.12
CA THR A 99 7.52 -14.65 -3.45
C THR A 99 7.37 -13.70 -2.28
N SER A 100 8.23 -13.79 -1.28
CA SER A 100 8.31 -12.74 -0.25
C SER A 100 8.44 -11.36 -0.90
N ILE A 101 7.85 -10.34 -0.29
CA ILE A 101 7.97 -8.99 -0.79
C ILE A 101 9.42 -8.51 -0.63
N SER A 102 10.00 -8.05 -1.73
CA SER A 102 11.33 -7.46 -1.80
C SER A 102 11.25 -6.00 -2.20
N THR A 103 12.36 -5.27 -2.06
CA THR A 103 12.46 -3.87 -2.54
C THR A 103 12.25 -3.75 -4.05
N SER A 104 12.71 -4.74 -4.84
CA SER A 104 12.50 -4.78 -6.28
C SER A 104 11.02 -4.97 -6.63
N THR A 105 10.30 -5.79 -5.87
CA THR A 105 8.85 -5.96 -6.00
C THR A 105 8.09 -4.66 -5.71
N ILE A 106 8.45 -3.94 -4.66
CA ILE A 106 7.84 -2.64 -4.32
C ILE A 106 8.12 -1.64 -5.44
N ARG A 107 9.36 -1.53 -5.91
CA ARG A 107 9.74 -0.63 -7.01
C ARG A 107 9.01 -0.94 -8.30
N ARG A 108 8.92 -2.22 -8.68
CA ARG A 108 8.12 -2.67 -9.84
C ARG A 108 6.67 -2.23 -9.71
N SER A 109 6.07 -2.43 -8.53
CA SER A 109 4.68 -2.08 -8.27
C SER A 109 4.43 -0.57 -8.38
N MET A 110 5.33 0.24 -7.84
CA MET A 110 5.28 1.70 -8.00
C MET A 110 5.44 2.13 -9.46
N ASN A 111 6.33 1.48 -10.22
CA ASN A 111 6.50 1.80 -11.63
C ASN A 111 5.24 1.47 -12.45
N ILE A 112 4.59 0.33 -12.19
CA ILE A 112 3.31 -0.04 -12.80
C ILE A 112 2.23 1.00 -12.45
N TYR A 113 2.16 1.38 -11.18
CA TYR A 113 1.22 2.38 -10.71
C TYR A 113 1.44 3.76 -11.36
N ALA A 114 2.70 4.19 -11.45
CA ALA A 114 3.09 5.47 -12.02
C ALA A 114 2.93 5.51 -13.56
N SER A 115 3.17 4.41 -14.27
CA SER A 115 2.98 4.35 -15.72
C SER A 115 1.50 4.34 -16.11
N SER A 116 0.65 3.77 -15.25
CA SER A 116 -0.79 3.65 -15.49
C SER A 116 -1.58 4.87 -15.04
N ASN A 117 -1.00 5.72 -14.18
CA ASN A 117 -1.60 6.97 -13.75
C ASN A 117 -0.90 8.17 -14.37
N LYS A 118 -1.66 9.01 -15.07
CA LYS A 118 -1.18 10.37 -15.36
C LYS A 118 -0.90 11.08 -14.02
N PRO A 119 0.15 11.92 -13.94
CA PRO A 119 0.40 12.70 -12.74
C PRO A 119 -0.85 13.54 -12.44
N ARG A 120 -1.59 13.11 -11.43
CA ARG A 120 -2.79 13.77 -10.92
C ARG A 120 -2.51 14.11 -9.48
N ARG A 121 -2.89 15.32 -9.07
CA ARG A 121 -2.98 15.64 -7.65
C ARG A 121 -4.03 14.72 -7.03
N GLY A 122 -3.71 14.17 -5.87
CA GLY A 122 -4.51 13.13 -5.25
C GLY A 122 -3.82 12.57 -4.01
N SER A 123 -4.60 11.93 -3.16
CA SER A 123 -4.07 11.14 -2.05
C SER A 123 -3.70 9.75 -2.56
N HIS A 124 -2.47 9.33 -2.27
CA HIS A 124 -1.92 8.05 -2.70
C HIS A 124 -1.48 7.25 -1.48
N HIS A 125 -2.09 6.09 -1.28
CA HIS A 125 -1.76 5.18 -0.18
C HIS A 125 -1.09 3.93 -0.74
N LEU A 126 -0.03 3.47 -0.08
CA LEU A 126 0.58 2.16 -0.33
C LEU A 126 0.28 1.27 0.87
N VAL A 127 -0.41 0.16 0.63
CA VAL A 127 -0.71 -0.88 1.61
C VAL A 127 0.03 -2.13 1.18
N ILE A 128 0.90 -2.61 2.06
CA ILE A 128 1.69 -3.82 1.82
C ILE A 128 1.20 -4.90 2.78
N VAL A 129 0.85 -6.06 2.22
CA VAL A 129 0.31 -7.20 2.95
C VAL A 129 1.29 -8.37 2.77
N ALA A 130 2.01 -8.70 3.83
CA ALA A 130 3.06 -9.70 3.83
C ALA A 130 2.88 -10.70 4.99
N ALA A 131 3.18 -11.98 4.73
CA ALA A 131 3.23 -13.03 5.74
C ALA A 131 4.68 -13.29 6.18
N SER A 132 5.63 -12.92 5.32
CA SER A 132 7.07 -13.08 5.54
C SER A 132 7.72 -11.73 5.87
N PRO A 133 8.85 -11.72 6.60
CA PRO A 133 9.70 -10.53 6.71
C PRO A 133 10.15 -10.06 5.32
N LEU A 134 10.39 -8.75 5.14
CA LEU A 134 11.05 -8.29 3.92
C LEU A 134 12.43 -8.95 3.80
N LEU A 135 12.73 -9.48 2.62
CA LEU A 135 14.10 -9.85 2.29
C LEU A 135 14.93 -8.57 2.21
N GLY A 136 15.81 -8.38 3.20
CA GLY A 136 16.87 -7.39 3.11
C GLY A 136 17.71 -7.68 1.87
N GLY A 137 17.88 -6.69 0.99
CA GLY A 137 18.76 -6.82 -0.17
C GLY A 137 20.18 -7.11 0.30
N GLY A 138 20.57 -8.38 0.27
CA GLY A 138 21.83 -8.88 0.78
C GLY A 138 22.53 -9.78 -0.24
N GLU A 139 22.92 -9.22 -1.38
CA GLU A 139 24.07 -9.75 -2.13
C GLU A 139 25.34 -9.16 -1.49
N GLY A 140 25.80 -9.76 -0.40
CA GLY A 140 27.05 -9.40 0.26
C GLY A 140 27.30 -10.21 1.55
N PRO A 141 28.51 -10.72 1.78
CA PRO A 141 28.79 -11.55 2.95
C PRO A 141 28.98 -10.66 4.19
N SER A 142 27.94 -10.53 5.02
CA SER A 142 28.13 -10.31 6.46
C SER A 142 26.89 -10.58 7.29
N PRO A 143 26.97 -11.46 8.30
CA PRO A 143 25.95 -11.59 9.33
C PRO A 143 26.24 -10.57 10.43
N MET A 144 26.06 -9.27 10.19
CA MET A 144 26.09 -8.24 11.24
C MET A 144 25.71 -6.86 10.69
N GLN A 145 24.42 -6.52 10.76
CA GLN A 145 23.98 -5.15 11.04
C GLN A 145 22.57 -5.21 11.63
N SER A 146 22.56 -5.43 12.95
CA SER A 146 21.42 -5.25 13.83
C SER A 146 20.99 -3.79 13.86
N GLY A 147 19.70 -3.52 13.71
CA GLY A 147 19.09 -2.36 14.36
C GLY A 147 17.89 -1.73 13.66
N ILE A 148 17.81 -1.76 12.33
CA ILE A 148 16.71 -1.11 11.60
C ILE A 148 15.85 -2.19 10.96
N ASP A 149 14.58 -2.25 11.39
CA ASP A 149 13.55 -3.06 10.74
C ASP A 149 13.56 -2.75 9.22
N PRO A 150 13.74 -3.76 8.35
CA PRO A 150 13.73 -3.57 6.90
C PRO A 150 12.50 -2.79 6.40
N TRP A 151 11.35 -2.93 7.07
CA TRP A 151 10.14 -2.16 6.75
C TRP A 151 10.31 -0.68 7.06
N LEU A 152 10.91 -0.33 8.19
CA LEU A 152 11.20 1.05 8.58
C LEU A 152 12.21 1.70 7.61
N GLY A 153 13.28 0.98 7.27
CA GLY A 153 14.26 1.44 6.28
C GLY A 153 13.61 1.75 4.93
N MET A 154 12.68 0.89 4.50
CA MET A 154 11.94 1.11 3.26
C MET A 154 10.96 2.28 3.33
N ALA A 155 10.20 2.38 4.42
CA ALA A 155 9.26 3.50 4.62
C ALA A 155 9.99 4.85 4.54
N LEU A 156 11.15 4.97 5.17
CA LEU A 156 11.97 6.18 5.11
C LEU A 156 12.43 6.51 3.69
N ALA A 157 12.89 5.51 2.93
CA ALA A 157 13.31 5.72 1.55
C ALA A 157 12.14 6.18 0.65
N LEU A 158 10.93 5.63 0.85
CA LEU A 158 9.73 6.07 0.13
C LEU A 158 9.36 7.52 0.48
N CYS A 159 9.45 7.90 1.76
CA CYS A 159 9.22 9.27 2.20
C CYS A 159 10.22 10.25 1.58
N GLN A 160 11.49 9.86 1.41
CA GLN A 160 12.49 10.72 0.76
C GLN A 160 12.18 10.96 -0.72
N VAL A 161 11.79 9.91 -1.46
CA VAL A 161 11.41 10.04 -2.89
C VAL A 161 10.23 10.99 -3.08
N SER A 162 9.26 10.98 -2.17
CA SER A 162 8.11 11.91 -2.23
C SER A 162 8.47 13.39 -2.00
N ARG A 163 9.62 13.69 -1.37
CA ARG A 163 10.08 15.06 -1.12
C ARG A 163 10.94 15.63 -2.25
N SER A 164 11.67 14.77 -2.96
CA SER A 164 12.59 15.18 -4.03
C SER A 164 11.91 15.62 -5.33
N THR A 165 10.61 15.39 -5.48
CA THR A 165 9.85 15.72 -6.70
C THR A 165 9.10 17.06 -6.64
N LEU A 166 9.24 17.82 -5.56
CA LEU A 166 8.73 19.19 -5.49
C LEU A 166 9.82 20.18 -5.93
N PRO A 167 9.56 21.05 -6.93
CA PRO A 167 10.50 22.13 -7.22
C PRO A 167 10.58 23.07 -6.00
N PRO A 168 11.78 23.61 -5.69
CA PRO A 168 11.90 24.60 -4.64
C PRO A 168 11.08 25.85 -5.02
N TRP A 169 10.08 26.18 -4.21
CA TRP A 169 9.38 27.46 -4.32
C TRP A 169 10.36 28.60 -4.06
N PRO A 170 10.31 29.71 -4.83
CA PRO A 170 11.12 30.87 -4.55
C PRO A 170 10.64 31.50 -3.24
N ARG A 171 11.59 31.80 -2.35
CA ARG A 171 11.32 32.60 -1.14
C ARG A 171 11.20 34.08 -1.54
N PRO A 172 10.38 34.86 -0.81
CA PRO A 172 10.22 36.29 -1.04
C PRO A 172 11.52 37.08 -0.85
#